data_AF-A0A8K0N700-F1
#
_entry.id   AF-A0A8K0N700-F1
#
_cell.length_a   1.000
_cell.length_b   1.000
_cell.length_c   1.000
_cell.angle_alpha   90.00
_cell.angle_beta   90.00
_cell.angle_gamma   90.00
#
_symmetry.space_group_name_H-M   'P 1'
#
loop_
_entity.id
_entity.type
_entity.pdbx_description
1 polymer ?
#
loop_
_entity_poly.entity_id
_entity_poly.type
_entity_poly.pdbx_seq_one_letter_code
_entity_poly.pdbx_strand_id
1 'polypeptide(L)'
;MAAGAPGNEEDPDERLCVALDRNLSLAAEPPREPPGRPLSGDLHVERAWAHWRRLGEPKLVVAPMVDNSELPFRMLCRKYGAEAAYTPMLHSRIFTENEKHRKMEFTTCKVKSGKLYKTFLT
;
A
#
# COMPACT_ATOMS: atom_id res chain seq x y z
N MET A 1 39.20 18.22 -13.89
CA MET A 1 38.31 19.28 -13.35
C MET A 1 37.04 19.25 -14.20
N ALA A 2 35.83 19.03 -13.71
CA ALA A 2 35.28 18.94 -12.37
C ALA A 2 34.17 17.86 -12.36
N ALA A 3 34.11 17.06 -11.30
CA ALA A 3 32.96 16.21 -11.02
C ALA A 3 31.88 17.11 -10.40
N GLY A 4 30.79 17.35 -11.12
CA GLY A 4 29.61 18.03 -10.59
C GLY A 4 28.90 17.12 -9.60
N ALA A 5 28.64 17.63 -8.39
CA ALA A 5 27.90 16.93 -7.35
C ALA A 5 26.50 16.54 -7.85
N PRO A 6 25.97 15.35 -7.49
CA PRO A 6 24.57 15.04 -7.74
C PRO A 6 23.73 15.95 -6.85
N GLY A 7 23.01 16.89 -7.47
CA GLY A 7 21.97 17.65 -6.79
C GLY A 7 20.94 16.68 -6.23
N ASN A 8 20.52 16.90 -4.99
CA ASN A 8 19.34 16.27 -4.43
C ASN A 8 18.12 16.76 -5.24
N GLU A 9 17.80 16.07 -6.34
CA GLU A 9 16.47 16.13 -6.95
C GLU A 9 15.50 15.48 -5.96
N GLU A 10 14.82 16.31 -5.19
CA GLU A 10 13.73 15.86 -4.34
C GLU A 10 12.60 15.35 -5.25
N ASP A 11 12.40 14.03 -5.28
CA ASP A 11 11.33 13.38 -6.02
C ASP A 11 9.98 13.97 -5.58
N PRO A 12 9.20 14.60 -6.48
CA PRO A 12 7.91 15.20 -6.14
C PRO A 12 6.93 14.19 -5.54
N ASP A 13 7.05 12.90 -5.86
CA ASP A 13 6.23 11.83 -5.30
C ASP A 13 6.58 11.59 -3.81
N GLU A 14 7.84 11.78 -3.41
CA GLU A 14 8.25 11.69 -2.01
C GLU A 14 7.64 12.82 -1.17
N ARG A 15 7.53 14.03 -1.71
CA ARG A 15 6.87 15.16 -1.04
C ARG A 15 5.38 14.89 -0.83
N LEU A 16 4.73 14.26 -1.81
CA LEU A 16 3.31 13.90 -1.75
C LEU A 16 3.00 12.88 -0.65
N CYS A 17 3.88 11.89 -0.49
CA CYS A 17 3.79 10.91 0.58
C CYS A 17 3.88 11.58 1.97
N VAL A 18 4.82 12.51 2.15
CA VAL A 18 5.12 13.16 3.45
C VAL A 18 4.00 14.06 3.95
N ALA A 19 3.33 14.81 3.06
CA ALA A 19 2.33 15.82 3.46
C ALA A 19 1.07 15.21 4.10
N LEU A 20 0.78 13.93 3.85
CA LEU A 20 -0.48 13.28 4.19
C LEU A 20 -0.34 12.22 5.30
N ASP A 21 0.88 12.00 5.82
CA ASP A 21 1.21 11.02 6.87
C ASP A 21 0.85 11.46 8.29
N ARG A 22 0.29 12.67 8.48
CA ARG A 22 -0.02 13.21 9.83
C ARG A 22 -1.09 12.43 10.61
N ASN A 23 -1.87 11.57 9.96
CA ASN A 23 -3.07 10.96 10.56
C ASN A 23 -3.04 9.43 10.72
N LEU A 24 -1.99 8.70 10.31
CA LEU A 24 -1.99 7.24 10.36
C LEU A 24 -1.08 6.71 11.48
N SER A 25 -1.67 6.46 12.66
CA SER A 25 -0.96 5.84 13.78
C SER A 25 -0.81 4.32 13.59
N LEU A 26 0.40 3.80 13.83
CA LEU A 26 0.74 2.39 13.70
C LEU A 26 0.16 1.62 14.90
N ALA A 27 -0.95 0.91 14.73
CA ALA A 27 -1.40 -0.05 15.74
C ALA A 27 -0.54 -1.33 15.67
N ALA A 28 -0.01 -1.75 16.82
CA ALA A 28 0.88 -2.90 17.01
C ALA A 28 0.33 -4.19 16.35
N GLU A 29 1.21 -5.04 15.82
CA GLU A 29 0.83 -6.36 15.30
C GLU A 29 0.28 -7.24 16.44
N PRO A 30 -0.92 -7.84 16.32
CA PRO A 30 -1.33 -8.89 17.24
C PRO A 30 -0.46 -10.15 17.06
N PRO A 31 -0.37 -11.02 18.08
CA PRO A 31 0.40 -12.26 18.01
C PRO A 31 0.01 -13.12 16.80
N ARG A 32 0.99 -13.63 16.05
CA ARG A 32 0.77 -14.53 14.92
C ARG A 32 0.31 -15.89 15.43
N GLU A 33 -0.95 -16.23 15.23
CA GLU A 33 -1.47 -17.56 15.53
C GLU A 33 -1.07 -18.61 14.47
N PRO A 34 -0.94 -19.89 14.85
CA PRO A 34 -0.57 -20.95 13.93
C PRO A 34 -1.61 -21.14 12.81
N PRO A 35 -1.17 -21.31 11.54
CA PRO A 35 -2.07 -21.52 10.42
C PRO A 35 -2.79 -22.87 10.55
N GLY A 36 -4.12 -22.89 10.39
CA GLY A 36 -4.85 -24.13 10.08
C GLY A 36 -6.01 -24.53 10.98
N ARG A 37 -6.41 -23.76 12.00
CA ARG A 37 -7.64 -24.07 12.74
C ARG A 37 -8.83 -23.31 12.14
N PRO A 38 -9.94 -23.99 11.75
CA PRO A 38 -11.19 -23.31 11.45
C PRO A 38 -11.60 -22.54 12.70
N LEU A 39 -11.64 -21.21 12.59
CA LEU A 39 -12.20 -20.37 13.63
C LEU A 39 -13.71 -20.59 13.64
N SER A 40 -14.33 -20.62 14.81
CA SER A 40 -15.79 -20.52 14.87
C SER A 40 -16.24 -19.25 14.12
N GLY A 41 -17.45 -19.26 13.55
CA GLY A 41 -17.95 -18.15 12.73
C GLY A 41 -17.78 -16.77 13.41
N ASP A 42 -18.05 -16.72 14.71
CA ASP A 42 -17.95 -15.50 15.53
C ASP A 42 -16.50 -15.00 15.66
N LEU A 43 -15.52 -15.90 15.82
CA LEU A 43 -14.11 -15.54 15.91
C LEU A 43 -13.55 -14.99 14.59
N HIS A 44 -14.05 -15.48 13.45
CA HIS A 44 -13.65 -14.96 12.14
C HIS A 44 -14.15 -13.53 11.91
N VAL A 45 -15.40 -13.25 12.29
CA VAL A 45 -16.00 -11.90 12.18
C VAL A 45 -15.25 -10.90 13.04
N GLU A 46 -14.95 -11.23 14.30
CA GLU A 46 -14.19 -10.34 15.20
C GLU A 46 -12.79 -10.04 14.67
N ARG A 47 -12.09 -11.03 14.08
CA ARG A 47 -10.77 -10.80 13.46
C ARG A 47 -10.84 -9.88 12.25
N ALA A 48 -11.84 -10.07 11.39
CA ALA A 48 -12.04 -9.21 10.23
C ALA A 48 -12.29 -7.76 10.65
N TRP A 49 -13.17 -7.54 11.64
CA TRP A 49 -13.41 -6.20 12.18
C TRP A 49 -12.19 -5.62 12.87
N ALA A 50 -11.48 -6.38 13.70
CA ALA A 50 -10.24 -5.91 14.34
C ALA A 50 -9.19 -5.49 13.31
N HIS A 51 -9.07 -6.24 12.20
CA HIS A 51 -8.20 -5.88 11.08
C HIS A 51 -8.65 -4.58 10.40
N TRP A 52 -9.94 -4.43 10.13
CA TRP A 52 -10.51 -3.21 9.56
C TRP A 52 -10.22 -1.97 10.42
N ARG A 53 -10.46 -2.07 11.74
CA ARG A 53 -10.15 -0.98 12.68
C ARG A 53 -8.67 -0.62 12.67
N ARG A 54 -7.81 -1.64 12.60
CA ARG A 54 -6.36 -1.49 12.54
C ARG A 54 -5.87 -0.77 11.29
N LEU A 55 -6.55 -0.91 10.16
CA LEU A 55 -6.23 -0.18 8.93
C LEU A 55 -6.64 1.30 8.97
N GLY A 56 -7.35 1.74 10.02
CA GLY A 56 -7.85 3.10 10.16
C GLY A 56 -9.28 3.29 9.66
N GLU A 57 -10.02 2.20 9.41
CA GLU A 57 -11.42 2.22 8.96
C GLU A 57 -11.68 3.10 7.72
N PRO A 58 -10.91 2.94 6.62
CA PRO A 58 -10.95 3.85 5.48
C PRO A 58 -12.34 3.88 4.81
N LYS A 59 -12.90 5.07 4.56
CA LYS A 59 -14.23 5.23 3.94
C LYS A 59 -14.14 5.51 2.45
N LEU A 60 -13.08 6.19 2.02
CA LEU A 60 -12.81 6.54 0.63
C LEU A 60 -11.80 5.57 0.02
N VAL A 61 -12.31 4.47 -0.54
CA VAL A 61 -11.51 3.39 -1.14
C VAL A 61 -11.61 3.44 -2.66
N VAL A 62 -10.47 3.47 -3.33
CA VAL A 62 -10.39 3.42 -4.80
C VAL A 62 -10.43 1.96 -5.27
N ALA A 63 -11.33 1.67 -6.20
CA ALA A 63 -11.50 0.33 -6.77
C ALA A 63 -10.28 -0.11 -7.61
N PRO A 64 -10.03 -1.43 -7.75
CA PRO A 64 -9.02 -1.94 -8.65
C PRO A 64 -9.44 -1.73 -10.10
N MET A 65 -8.62 -1.03 -10.89
CA MET A 65 -8.83 -0.79 -12.32
C MET A 65 -7.60 -1.22 -13.11
N VAL A 66 -7.82 -1.98 -14.20
CA VAL A 66 -6.75 -2.33 -15.14
C VAL A 66 -6.30 -1.05 -15.87
N ASP A 67 -4.99 -0.85 -16.01
CA ASP A 67 -4.34 0.31 -16.63
C ASP A 67 -4.64 1.69 -16.00
N ASN A 68 -5.30 1.72 -14.83
CA ASN A 68 -5.75 2.96 -14.16
C ASN A 68 -5.60 2.86 -12.63
N SER A 69 -4.74 2.01 -12.11
CA SER A 69 -4.52 1.84 -10.67
C SER A 69 -3.05 1.66 -10.30
N GLU A 70 -2.15 2.05 -11.20
CA GLU A 70 -0.70 2.06 -11.06
C GLU A 70 -0.27 3.06 -9.99
N LEU A 71 0.98 2.93 -9.55
CA LEU A 71 1.51 3.74 -8.46
C LEU A 71 1.25 5.26 -8.61
N PRO A 72 1.49 5.90 -9.78
CA PRO A 72 1.22 7.33 -9.94
C PRO A 72 -0.26 7.70 -9.74
N PHE A 73 -1.19 6.87 -10.21
CA PHE A 73 -2.61 7.10 -10.02
C PHE A 73 -3.02 6.97 -8.55
N ARG A 74 -2.52 5.95 -7.84
CA ARG A 74 -2.78 5.80 -6.40
C ARG A 74 -2.23 6.97 -5.59
N MET A 75 -1.06 7.49 -5.97
CA MET A 75 -0.49 8.70 -5.37
C MET A 75 -1.34 9.95 -5.64
N LEU A 76 -1.86 10.08 -6.86
CA LEU A 76 -2.80 11.13 -7.22
C LEU A 76 -4.07 11.05 -6.37
N CYS A 77 -4.74 9.89 -6.32
CA CYS A 77 -5.96 9.70 -5.54
C CYS A 77 -5.72 10.01 -4.05
N ARG A 78 -4.57 9.60 -3.50
CA ARG A 78 -4.19 9.93 -2.12
C ARG A 78 -4.11 11.45 -1.90
N LYS A 79 -3.53 12.20 -2.85
CA LYS A 79 -3.51 13.68 -2.83
C LYS A 79 -4.91 14.30 -2.74
N TYR A 80 -5.89 13.65 -3.35
CA TYR A 80 -7.29 14.10 -3.38
C TYR A 80 -8.16 13.47 -2.28
N GLY A 81 -7.56 12.80 -1.30
CA GLY A 81 -8.27 12.33 -0.10
C GLY A 81 -8.69 10.87 -0.11
N ALA A 82 -8.22 10.05 -1.06
CA ALA A 82 -8.39 8.61 -0.95
C ALA A 82 -7.63 8.06 0.28
N GLU A 83 -8.31 7.22 1.06
CA GLU A 83 -7.79 6.63 2.30
C GLU A 83 -7.16 5.25 2.05
N ALA A 84 -7.64 4.56 1.01
CA ALA A 84 -7.07 3.31 0.52
C ALA A 84 -7.25 3.20 -1.00
N ALA A 85 -6.36 2.46 -1.65
CA ALA A 85 -6.45 2.20 -3.09
C ALA A 85 -5.83 0.84 -3.39
N TYR A 86 -6.47 0.06 -4.26
CA TYR A 86 -5.97 -1.23 -4.71
C TYR A 86 -5.02 -1.08 -5.90
N THR A 87 -4.14 -2.08 -6.08
CA THR A 87 -3.36 -2.24 -7.31
C THR A 87 -4.26 -2.59 -8.51
N PRO A 88 -3.74 -2.55 -9.75
CA PRO A 88 -4.43 -3.17 -10.88
C PRO A 88 -4.70 -4.66 -10.62
N MET A 89 -5.67 -5.22 -11.34
CA MET A 89 -5.97 -6.65 -11.24
C MET A 89 -4.80 -7.49 -11.77
N LEU A 90 -4.16 -8.26 -10.89
CA LEU A 90 -3.00 -9.07 -11.24
C LEU A 90 -3.41 -10.51 -11.59
N HIS A 91 -3.14 -10.92 -12.82
CA HIS A 91 -3.35 -12.31 -13.24
C HIS A 91 -2.27 -13.21 -12.62
N SER A 92 -2.68 -14.16 -11.75
CA SER A 92 -1.77 -15.02 -10.97
C SER A 92 -0.65 -15.67 -11.80
N ARG A 93 -1.01 -16.36 -12.89
CA ARG A 93 -0.05 -17.01 -13.80
C ARG A 93 0.98 -16.04 -14.40
N ILE A 94 0.51 -14.90 -14.93
CA ILE A 94 1.39 -13.89 -15.55
C ILE A 94 2.29 -13.27 -14.48
N PHE A 95 1.75 -13.00 -13.29
CA PHE A 95 2.51 -12.47 -12.16
C PHE A 95 3.64 -13.41 -11.71
N THR A 96 3.42 -14.73 -11.72
CA THR A 96 4.43 -15.72 -11.35
C THR A 96 5.47 -15.94 -12.44
N GLU A 97 5.04 -16.07 -13.71
CA GLU A 97 5.91 -16.46 -14.83
C GLU A 97 6.68 -15.27 -15.43
N ASN A 98 6.11 -14.07 -15.41
CA ASN A 98 6.65 -12.90 -16.10
C ASN A 98 7.14 -11.84 -15.11
N GLU A 99 8.46 -11.81 -14.88
CA GLU A 99 9.11 -10.82 -14.02
C GLU A 99 8.93 -9.38 -14.51
N LYS A 100 8.90 -9.16 -15.83
CA LYS A 100 8.72 -7.81 -16.39
C LYS A 100 7.34 -7.27 -16.05
N HIS A 101 6.29 -8.08 -16.20
CA HIS A 101 4.93 -7.70 -15.85
C HIS A 101 4.82 -7.40 -14.35
N ARG A 102 5.39 -8.25 -13.50
CA ARG A 102 5.43 -8.01 -12.05
C ARG A 102 6.12 -6.70 -11.68
N LYS A 103 7.26 -6.38 -12.29
CA LYS A 103 7.99 -5.12 -12.04
C LYS A 103 7.23 -3.88 -12.53
N MET A 104 6.36 -4.02 -13.52
CA MET A 104 5.58 -2.92 -14.10
C MET A 104 4.32 -2.64 -13.28
N GLU A 105 3.51 -3.68 -13.02
CA GLU A 105 2.20 -3.54 -12.36
C GLU A 105 2.30 -3.48 -10.83
N PHE A 106 3.24 -4.23 -10.25
CA PHE A 106 3.41 -4.32 -8.79
C PHE A 106 4.50 -3.38 -8.29
N THR A 107 4.31 -2.09 -8.55
CA THR A 107 5.20 -1.00 -8.12
C THR A 107 4.72 -0.38 -6.82
N THR A 108 5.68 -0.01 -5.97
CA THR A 108 5.44 0.58 -4.65
C THR A 108 6.39 1.75 -4.40
N CYS A 109 5.99 2.71 -3.58
CA CYS A 109 6.86 3.84 -3.22
C CYS A 109 7.97 3.41 -2.24
N LYS A 110 9.08 4.15 -2.20
CA LYS A 110 10.20 3.86 -1.27
C LYS A 110 9.73 4.03 0.17
N VAL A 111 10.00 3.04 1.02
CA VAL A 111 9.78 3.14 2.47
C VAL A 111 10.75 4.19 3.02
N LYS A 112 10.27 5.32 3.55
CA LYS A 112 11.11 6.21 4.36
C LYS A 112 11.25 5.61 5.77
N SER A 113 12.49 5.59 6.26
CA SER A 113 13.00 5.06 7.53
C SER A 113 11.93 4.81 8.61
N GLY A 114 11.48 3.56 8.72
CA GLY A 114 10.69 3.09 9.86
C GLY A 114 9.16 3.12 9.73
N LYS A 115 8.58 3.57 8.61
CA LYS A 115 7.12 3.53 8.40
C LYS A 115 6.74 2.75 7.13
N LEU A 116 6.37 1.49 7.32
CA LEU A 116 5.79 0.66 6.25
C LEU A 116 4.36 1.15 5.97
N TYR A 117 4.08 1.55 4.73
CA TYR A 117 2.80 2.11 4.29
C TYR A 117 1.74 1.00 4.13
N LYS A 118 1.29 0.46 5.26
CA LYS A 118 0.52 -0.77 5.34
C LYS A 118 -0.84 -0.74 4.62
N THR A 119 -1.45 0.44 4.45
CA THR A 119 -2.80 0.61 3.86
C THR A 119 -2.78 0.88 2.35
N PHE A 120 -1.61 1.14 1.74
CA PHE A 120 -1.47 1.41 0.30
C PHE A 120 -0.64 0.34 -0.44
N LEU A 121 -0.35 -0.77 0.26
CA LEU A 121 0.36 -1.96 -0.25
C LEU A 121 -0.56 -3.11 -0.65
N THR A 122 -1.83 -3.06 -0.25
CA THR A 122 -2.84 -4.08 -0.55
C THR A 122 -3.46 -3.91 -1.92
#